data_AF-A0A2V5UL15-F1
#
_entry.id   AF-A0A2V5UL15-F1
#
_cell.length_a   1.000
_cell.length_b   1.000
_cell.length_c   1.000
_cell.angle_alpha   90.00
_cell.angle_beta   90.00
_cell.angle_gamma   90.00
#
_symmetry.space_group_name_H-M   'P 1'
#
loop_
_entity.id
_entity.type
_entity.pdbx_description
1 polymer ?
#
loop_
_entity_poly.entity_id
_entity_poly.type
_entity_poly.pdbx_seq_one_letter_code
_entity_poly.pdbx_strand_id
1 'polypeptide(L)'
;MRASARCRQRSARRVVGSPDLESLTTSHVERAFLTVRQELKRFERKTLGYSKSLEMHKLAVALHFGVYNFVRQHHTLGTTPAVAAGLEEKPWSLEKVVEMTEAYWFTKRQPL
;
A
#
# COMPACT_ATOMS: atom_id res chain seq x y z
N MET A 1 -14.19 -30.57 12.20
CA MET A 1 -13.19 -30.98 11.19
C MET A 1 -13.14 -29.94 10.09
N ARG A 2 -11.93 -29.61 9.60
CA ARG A 2 -11.57 -28.37 8.87
C ARG A 2 -12.07 -28.37 7.41
N ALA A 3 -12.74 -27.30 6.98
CA ALA A 3 -12.94 -27.01 5.56
C ALA A 3 -11.62 -26.47 4.96
N SER A 4 -10.99 -27.28 4.13
CA SER A 4 -9.77 -26.92 3.38
C SER A 4 -10.09 -25.82 2.37
N ALA A 5 -9.46 -24.66 2.53
CA ALA A 5 -9.45 -23.61 1.52
C ALA A 5 -8.71 -24.15 0.28
N ARG A 6 -9.46 -24.49 -0.77
CA ARG A 6 -8.89 -24.77 -2.09
C ARG A 6 -8.15 -23.53 -2.56
N CYS A 7 -6.82 -23.59 -2.50
CA CYS A 7 -5.94 -22.66 -3.17
C CYS A 7 -6.31 -22.71 -4.66
N ARG A 8 -7.02 -21.68 -5.16
CA ARG A 8 -7.21 -21.52 -6.60
C ARG A 8 -5.80 -21.45 -7.19
N GLN A 9 -5.45 -22.43 -8.01
CA GLN A 9 -4.15 -22.46 -8.69
C GLN A 9 -3.91 -21.09 -9.32
N ARG A 10 -2.89 -20.37 -8.83
CA ARG A 10 -2.31 -19.26 -9.57
C ARG A 10 -1.74 -19.87 -10.83
N SER A 11 -2.47 -19.79 -11.94
CA SER A 11 -1.89 -20.07 -13.24
C SER A 11 -0.80 -19.02 -13.48
N ALA A 12 0.46 -19.38 -13.22
CA ALA A 12 1.59 -18.59 -13.66
C ALA A 12 1.65 -18.73 -15.19
N ARG A 13 0.87 -17.90 -15.89
CA ARG A 13 1.01 -17.78 -17.34
C ARG A 13 2.40 -17.21 -17.56
N ARG A 14 3.29 -17.99 -18.17
CA ARG A 14 4.62 -17.53 -18.54
C ARG A 14 4.41 -16.46 -19.61
N VAL A 15 4.39 -15.20 -19.21
CA VAL A 15 4.47 -14.09 -20.14
C VAL A 15 5.90 -14.10 -20.64
N VAL A 16 6.11 -14.76 -21.79
CA VAL A 16 7.40 -14.76 -22.47
C VAL A 16 7.50 -13.41 -23.19
N GLY A 17 8.14 -12.46 -22.53
CA GLY A 17 8.69 -11.27 -23.16
C GLY A 17 10.22 -11.37 -23.17
N SER A 18 10.87 -10.38 -23.78
CA SER A 18 12.29 -10.07 -23.61
C SER A 18 12.40 -8.94 -22.57
N PRO A 19 12.27 -9.24 -21.26
CA PRO A 19 12.46 -8.22 -20.24
C PRO A 19 13.90 -7.71 -20.33
N ASP A 20 14.07 -6.40 -20.20
CA ASP A 20 15.40 -5.82 -20.03
C ASP A 20 15.98 -6.30 -18.70
N LEU A 21 16.85 -7.31 -18.76
CA LEU A 21 17.45 -7.95 -17.59
C LEU A 21 18.45 -7.04 -16.88
N GLU A 22 18.97 -6.00 -17.56
CA GLU A 22 19.91 -5.05 -16.95
C GLU A 22 19.21 -4.12 -15.94
N SER A 23 17.93 -3.81 -16.20
CA SER A 23 17.08 -3.05 -15.28
C SER A 23 16.56 -3.85 -14.08
N LEU A 24 16.77 -5.17 -14.07
CA LEU A 24 16.12 -6.10 -13.14
C LEU A 24 16.78 -6.06 -11.76
N THR A 25 16.31 -5.14 -10.91
CA THR A 25 16.80 -4.97 -9.53
C THR A 25 15.66 -5.15 -8.52
N THR A 26 15.92 -5.90 -7.44
CA THR A 26 14.99 -6.07 -6.31
C THR A 26 15.04 -4.90 -5.33
N SER A 27 16.03 -4.02 -5.47
CA SER A 27 16.32 -2.90 -4.57
C SER A 27 15.11 -2.00 -4.29
N HIS A 28 14.29 -1.71 -5.31
CA HIS A 28 13.09 -0.90 -5.18
C HIS A 28 12.05 -1.53 -4.25
N VAL A 29 11.80 -2.84 -4.43
CA VAL A 29 10.83 -3.60 -3.63
C VAL A 29 11.36 -3.81 -2.20
N GLU A 30 12.65 -4.10 -2.07
CA GLU A 30 13.32 -4.22 -0.77
C GLU A 30 13.27 -2.92 0.01
N ARG A 31 13.50 -1.78 -0.66
CA ARG A 31 13.40 -0.46 -0.05
C ARG A 31 11.98 -0.17 0.43
N ALA A 32 10.96 -0.48 -0.40
CA ALA A 32 9.57 -0.34 -0.01
C ALA A 32 9.23 -1.19 1.23
N PHE A 33 9.69 -2.44 1.29
CA PHE A 33 9.48 -3.31 2.45
C PHE A 33 10.23 -2.83 3.70
N LEU A 34 11.41 -2.23 3.56
CA LEU A 34 12.12 -1.62 4.68
C LEU A 34 11.34 -0.44 5.25
N THR A 35 10.88 0.49 4.40
CA THR A 35 10.07 1.65 4.81
C THR A 35 8.82 1.20 5.56
N VAL A 36 8.08 0.24 5.00
CA VAL A 36 6.87 -0.29 5.64
C VAL A 36 7.17 -0.90 7.02
N ARG A 37 8.28 -1.62 7.17
CA ARG A 37 8.66 -2.21 8.48
C ARG A 37 9.07 -1.17 9.51
N GLN A 38 9.73 -0.09 9.09
CA GLN A 38 10.19 0.96 10.00
C GLN A 38 9.07 1.92 10.40
N GLU A 39 8.16 2.23 9.48
CA GLU A 39 7.14 3.26 9.69
C GLU A 39 5.79 2.67 10.14
N LEU A 40 5.49 1.42 9.78
CA LEU A 40 4.24 0.76 10.16
C LEU A 40 4.44 -0.33 11.22
N LYS A 41 4.28 0.06 12.48
CA LYS A 41 4.36 -0.82 13.67
C LYS A 41 3.51 -2.10 13.60
N ARG A 42 2.49 -2.15 12.73
CA ARG A 42 1.64 -3.34 12.52
C ARG A 42 2.39 -4.52 11.90
N PHE A 43 3.57 -4.29 11.31
CA PHE A 43 4.46 -5.34 10.81
C PHE A 43 5.59 -5.71 11.78
N GLU A 44 5.72 -5.00 12.90
CA GLU A 44 6.69 -5.34 13.93
C GLU A 44 6.17 -6.46 14.84
N ARG A 45 7.09 -7.29 15.33
CA ARG A 45 6.78 -8.37 16.29
C ARG A 45 7.05 -7.88 17.70
N LYS A 46 6.29 -8.40 18.68
CA LYS A 46 6.47 -8.14 20.12
C LYS A 46 6.24 -6.66 20.52
N THR A 47 5.36 -5.96 19.82
CA THR A 47 4.91 -4.61 20.19
C THR A 47 3.41 -4.61 20.46
N LEU A 48 2.90 -3.58 21.14
CA LEU A 48 1.46 -3.38 21.36
C LEU A 48 0.72 -2.90 20.11
N GLY A 49 1.44 -2.55 19.03
CA GLY A 49 0.89 -1.99 17.78
C GLY A 49 0.32 -3.02 16.79
N TYR A 50 -0.03 -4.22 17.24
CA TYR A 50 -0.54 -5.28 16.37
C TYR A 50 -2.01 -5.05 15.98
N SER A 51 -2.44 -5.69 14.89
CA SER A 51 -3.83 -5.61 14.42
C SER A 51 -4.65 -6.78 14.96
N LYS A 52 -5.81 -6.51 15.56
CA LYS A 52 -6.74 -7.54 16.05
C LYS A 52 -7.67 -8.09 14.96
N SER A 53 -7.96 -7.27 13.94
CA SER A 53 -8.77 -7.62 12.77
C SER A 53 -7.96 -7.47 11.49
N LEU A 54 -8.15 -8.41 10.57
CA LEU A 54 -7.53 -8.37 9.24
C LEU A 54 -8.01 -7.16 8.43
N GLU A 55 -9.27 -6.76 8.58
CA GLU A 55 -9.82 -5.59 7.89
C GLU A 55 -9.09 -4.31 8.33
N MET A 56 -8.93 -4.12 9.64
CA MET A 56 -8.19 -2.97 10.18
C MET A 56 -6.70 -2.99 9.79
N HIS A 57 -6.11 -4.18 9.66
CA HIS A 57 -4.75 -4.29 9.15
C HIS A 57 -4.65 -3.81 7.70
N LYS A 58 -5.55 -4.27 6.82
CA LYS A 58 -5.61 -3.85 5.41
C LYS A 58 -5.81 -2.34 5.29
N LEU A 59 -6.72 -1.76 6.07
CA LEU A 59 -6.97 -0.32 6.07
C LEU A 59 -5.74 0.47 6.52
N ALA A 60 -5.03 0.03 7.55
CA ALA A 60 -3.82 0.70 8.00
C ALA A 60 -2.68 0.63 6.97
N VAL A 61 -2.54 -0.51 6.28
CA VAL A 61 -1.58 -0.65 5.17
C VAL A 61 -1.96 0.27 4.02
N ALA A 62 -3.24 0.32 3.65
CA ALA A 62 -3.74 1.23 2.60
C ALA A 62 -3.48 2.70 2.96
N LEU A 63 -3.75 3.09 4.21
CA LEU A 63 -3.50 4.45 4.69
C LEU A 63 -2.01 4.79 4.64
N HIS A 64 -1.13 3.88 5.06
CA HIS A 64 0.31 4.08 5.01
C HIS A 64 0.81 4.35 3.59
N PHE A 65 0.43 3.50 2.63
CA PHE A 65 0.81 3.71 1.23
C PHE A 65 0.14 4.93 0.61
N GLY A 66 -1.09 5.26 1.01
CA GLY A 66 -1.78 6.47 0.59
C GLY A 66 -1.00 7.73 1.01
N VAL A 67 -0.67 7.84 2.29
CA VAL A 67 0.08 8.99 2.81
C VAL A 67 1.49 9.06 2.21
N TYR A 68 2.17 7.92 2.09
CA TYR A 68 3.52 7.88 1.51
C TYR A 68 3.58 8.35 0.06
N ASN A 69 2.61 7.94 -0.78
CA ASN A 69 2.64 8.26 -2.21
C ASN A 69 2.00 9.60 -2.55
N PHE A 70 0.95 10.01 -1.84
CA PHE A 70 0.14 11.16 -2.23
C PHE A 70 0.40 12.42 -1.40
N VAL A 71 0.81 12.29 -0.13
CA VAL A 71 0.95 13.44 0.79
C VAL A 71 2.43 13.74 1.08
N ARG A 72 3.22 12.71 1.38
CA ARG A 72 4.60 12.90 1.83
C ARG A 72 5.54 13.26 0.68
N GLN A 73 6.23 14.38 0.81
CA GLN A 73 7.30 14.76 -0.10
C GLN A 73 8.51 13.83 0.08
N HIS A 74 9.01 13.26 -1.02
CA HIS A 74 10.19 12.41 -0.99
C HIS A 74 11.45 13.24 -1.20
N HIS A 75 12.44 13.09 -0.32
CA HIS A 75 13.65 13.94 -0.29
C HIS A 75 14.39 13.98 -1.64
N THR A 76 14.60 12.83 -2.28
CA THR A 76 15.29 12.75 -3.58
C THR A 76 14.47 13.31 -4.74
N LEU A 77 13.14 13.22 -4.67
CA LEU A 77 12.27 13.65 -5.78
C LEU A 77 11.89 15.13 -5.68
N GLY A 78 11.98 15.73 -4.49
CA GLY A 78 11.50 17.09 -4.24
C GLY A 78 9.97 17.24 -4.39
N THR A 79 9.24 16.15 -4.59
CA THR A 79 7.78 16.10 -4.70
C THR A 79 7.25 14.75 -4.18
N THR A 80 5.94 14.52 -4.24
CA THR A 80 5.34 13.24 -3.86
C THR A 80 5.52 12.20 -4.98
N PRO A 81 5.66 10.91 -4.64
CA PRO A 81 5.77 9.85 -5.66
C PRO A 81 4.63 9.85 -6.69
N ALA A 82 3.40 10.16 -6.28
CA ALA A 82 2.25 10.23 -7.18
C ALA A 82 2.40 11.35 -8.22
N VAL A 83 2.93 12.51 -7.82
CA VAL A 83 3.17 13.62 -8.74
C VAL A 83 4.34 13.31 -9.68
N ALA A 84 5.43 12.74 -9.17
CA ALA A 84 6.57 12.33 -9.99
C ALA A 84 6.19 11.26 -11.04
N ALA A 85 5.24 10.38 -10.71
CA ALA A 85 4.69 9.38 -11.62
C ALA A 85 3.62 9.94 -12.59
N GLY A 86 3.25 11.21 -12.48
CA GLY A 86 2.21 11.84 -13.31
C GLY A 86 0.78 11.36 -13.00
N LEU A 87 0.54 10.76 -11.83
CA LEU A 87 -0.79 10.33 -11.40
C LEU A 87 -1.63 11.49 -10.85
N GLU A 88 -0.96 12.52 -10.33
CA GLU A 88 -1.57 13.70 -9.73
C GLU A 88 -0.79 14.94 -10.12
N GLU A 89 -1.48 16.08 -10.27
CA GLU A 89 -0.82 17.35 -10.60
C GLU A 89 -0.15 17.99 -9.38
N LYS A 90 -0.69 17.73 -8.18
CA LYS A 90 -0.25 18.37 -6.93
C LYS A 90 -0.26 17.37 -5.76
N PRO A 91 0.63 17.54 -4.77
CA PRO A 91 0.57 16.81 -3.51
C PRO A 91 -0.80 16.95 -2.85
N TRP A 92 -1.28 15.87 -2.26
CA TRP A 92 -2.51 15.90 -1.47
C TRP A 92 -2.25 16.54 -0.11
N SER A 93 -3.26 17.24 0.41
CA SER A 93 -3.28 17.70 1.78
C SER A 93 -3.83 16.60 2.70
N LEU A 94 -3.59 16.71 4.01
CA LEU A 94 -4.11 15.74 4.97
C LEU A 94 -5.64 15.81 5.08
N GLU A 95 -6.22 17.00 4.89
CA GLU A 95 -7.67 17.22 4.87
C GLU A 95 -8.34 16.37 3.78
N LYS A 96 -7.78 16.38 2.56
CA LYS A 96 -8.27 15.55 1.45
C LYS A 96 -8.26 14.06 1.78
N VAL A 97 -7.25 13.58 2.52
CA VAL A 97 -7.18 12.17 2.95
C VAL A 97 -8.28 11.84 3.96
N VAL A 98 -8.58 12.74 4.88
CA VAL A 98 -9.65 12.56 5.88
C VAL A 98 -11.02 12.55 5.21
N GLU A 99 -11.29 13.50 4.31
CA GLU A 99 -12.55 13.57 3.55
C GLU A 99 -12.82 12.28 2.75
N MET A 100 -11.79 11.75 2.07
CA MET A 100 -11.89 10.48 1.35
C MET A 100 -12.18 9.30 2.29
N THR A 101 -11.66 9.35 3.52
CA THR A 101 -11.90 8.33 4.54
C THR A 101 -13.35 8.39 5.02
N GLU A 102 -13.89 9.59 5.27
CA GLU A 102 -15.31 9.78 5.66
C GLU A 102 -16.26 9.34 4.55
N ALA A 103 -15.97 9.69 3.29
CA ALA A 103 -16.74 9.24 2.13
C ALA A 103 -16.77 7.70 2.04
N TYR A 104 -15.62 7.03 2.24
CA TYR A 104 -15.57 5.56 2.30
C TYR A 104 -16.48 4.99 3.40
N TRP A 105 -16.45 5.57 4.61
CA TRP A 105 -17.29 5.11 5.71
C TRP A 105 -18.78 5.36 5.47
N PHE A 106 -19.15 6.45 4.78
CA PHE A 106 -20.53 6.74 4.43
C PHE A 106 -21.12 5.64 3.53
N THR A 107 -20.41 5.27 2.46
CA THR A 107 -20.83 4.20 1.54
C THR A 107 -20.90 2.83 2.23
N LYS A 108 -19.99 2.54 3.18
CA LYS A 108 -20.01 1.29 3.95
C LYS A 108 -21.16 1.21 4.97
N ARG A 109 -21.63 2.36 5.48
CA ARG A 109 -22.73 2.46 6.46
C ARG A 109 -24.12 2.37 5.84
N GLN A 110 -24.26 2.79 4.59
CA GLN A 110 -25.48 2.57 3.81
C GLN A 110 -25.28 1.34 2.92
N PRO A 111 -25.70 0.13 3.37
CA PRO A 111 -25.84 -0.96 2.42
C PRO A 111 -26.92 -0.54 1.41
N LEU A 112 -26.61 -0.66 0.12
CA LEU A 112 -27.61 -0.62 -0.95
C LEU A 112 -28.75 -1.59 -0.66
#